data_AF-A0A168HGF2-F1
#
_entry.id   AF-A0A168HGF2-F1
#
_cell.length_a   1.000
_cell.length_b   1.000
_cell.length_c   1.000
_cell.angle_alpha   90.00
_cell.angle_beta   90.00
_cell.angle_gamma   90.00
#
_symmetry.space_group_name_H-M   'P 1'
#
loop_
_entity.id
_entity.type
_entity.pdbx_description
1 polymer ?
#
loop_
_entity_poly.entity_id
_entity_poly.type
_entity_poly.pdbx_seq_one_letter_code
_entity_poly.pdbx_strand_id
1 'polypeptide(L)' 'KITWENACRFFSWDPFAEIPKERATVGARRAIATDVDTAIRSRKEWARLFAEKQAQDA' A
#
# COMPACT_ATOMS: atom_id res chain seq x y z
N LYS A 1 -3.37 28.33 0.25
CA LYS A 1 -3.11 27.07 0.98
C LYS A 1 -2.93 25.97 -0.05
N ILE A 2 -1.82 25.24 -0.04
CA ILE A 2 -1.65 24.09 -0.94
C ILE A 2 -2.55 22.99 -0.38
N THR A 3 -3.60 22.66 -1.11
CA THR A 3 -4.52 21.57 -0.76
C THR A 3 -4.36 20.45 -1.77
N TRP A 4 -4.72 19.22 -1.38
CA TRP A 4 -4.61 18.07 -2.25
C TRP A 4 -5.62 18.16 -3.41
N GLU A 5 -6.78 18.77 -3.20
CA GLU A 5 -7.80 18.98 -4.24
C GLU A 5 -7.28 19.91 -5.35
N ASN A 6 -6.54 20.96 -4.97
CA ASN A 6 -5.91 21.87 -5.94
C ASN A 6 -4.86 21.14 -6.79
N ALA A 7 -4.09 20.23 -6.20
CA ALA A 7 -3.13 19.40 -6.93
C ALA A 7 -3.86 18.45 -7.90
N CYS A 8 -4.90 17.75 -7.43
CA CYS A 8 -5.72 16.86 -8.27
C CYS A 8 -6.29 17.59 -9.49
N ARG A 9 -6.85 18.79 -9.29
CA ARG A 9 -7.36 19.62 -10.39
C ARG A 9 -6.24 20.04 -11.35
N PHE A 10 -5.08 20.45 -10.84
CA PHE A 10 -3.96 20.87 -11.67
C PHE A 10 -3.43 19.75 -12.56
N PHE A 11 -3.34 18.53 -12.02
CA PHE A 11 -2.90 17.35 -12.76
C PHE A 11 -4.03 16.66 -13.54
N SER A 12 -5.24 17.22 -13.55
CA SER A 12 -6.44 16.59 -14.14
C SER A 12 -6.61 15.13 -13.69
N TRP A 13 -6.33 14.86 -12.42
CA TRP A 13 -6.33 13.54 -11.83
C TRP A 13 -7.45 13.42 -10.81
N ASP A 14 -8.27 12.38 -10.93
CA ASP A 14 -9.27 12.03 -9.93
C ASP A 14 -8.82 10.79 -9.13
N PRO A 15 -8.49 10.97 -7.83
CA PRO A 15 -8.07 9.86 -6.97
C PRO A 15 -9.17 8.82 -6.71
N PHE A 16 -10.44 9.15 -6.99
CA PHE A 16 -11.58 8.29 -6.73
C PHE A 16 -12.26 7.76 -8.00
N ALA A 17 -11.64 7.96 -9.18
CA ALA A 17 -12.17 7.47 -10.45
C ALA A 17 -12.35 5.95 -10.48
N GLU A 18 -11.36 5.21 -9.97
CA GLU A 18 -11.36 3.74 -10.00
C GLU A 18 -11.92 3.13 -8.72
N ILE A 19 -11.69 3.77 -7.57
CA ILE A 19 -12.14 3.25 -6.29
C ILE A 19 -12.85 4.34 -5.48
N PRO A 20 -14.07 4.06 -4.98
CA PRO A 20 -14.80 4.99 -4.13
C PRO A 20 -13.99 5.41 -2.90
N LYS A 21 -14.21 6.65 -2.45
CA LYS A 21 -13.50 7.26 -1.32
C LYS A 21 -13.57 6.42 -0.04
N GLU A 22 -14.71 5.78 0.21
CA GLU A 22 -14.94 4.92 1.37
C GLU A 22 -14.03 3.69 1.35
N ARG A 23 -13.69 3.21 0.16
CA ARG A 23 -12.79 2.06 -0.08
C ARG A 23 -11.34 2.47 -0.33
N ALA A 24 -11.06 3.75 -0.48
CA ALA A 24 -9.70 4.29 -0.62
C ALA A 24 -8.97 4.43 0.72
N THR A 25 -9.57 3.98 1.83
CA THR A 25 -8.93 3.98 3.16
C THR A 25 -7.96 2.81 3.32
N VAL A 26 -6.92 2.99 4.13
CA VAL A 26 -5.92 1.94 4.40
C VAL A 26 -6.56 0.66 4.94
N GLY A 27 -7.57 0.78 5.82
CA GLY A 27 -8.28 -0.36 6.37
C GLY A 27 -9.03 -1.16 5.31
N ALA A 28 -9.81 -0.48 4.46
CA ALA A 28 -10.53 -1.12 3.36
C ALA A 28 -9.58 -1.80 2.36
N ARG A 29 -8.40 -1.20 2.11
CA ARG A 29 -7.38 -1.80 1.24
C ARG A 29 -6.71 -3.03 1.83
N ARG A 30 -6.38 -3.01 3.12
CA ARG A 30 -5.81 -4.18 3.79
C ARG A 30 -6.78 -5.35 3.84
N ALA A 31 -8.09 -5.09 3.90
CA ALA A 31 -9.09 -6.14 3.86
C ALA A 31 -9.17 -6.87 2.50
N ILE A 32 -8.83 -6.20 1.39
CA ILE A 32 -8.85 -6.81 0.04
C ILE A 32 -7.50 -7.39 -0.39
N ALA A 33 -6.39 -6.86 0.13
CA ALA A 33 -5.04 -7.26 -0.26
C ALA A 33 -4.57 -8.46 0.58
N THR A 34 -5.20 -9.62 0.38
CA THR A 34 -4.94 -10.85 1.14
C THR A 34 -3.67 -11.58 0.72
N ASP A 35 -3.10 -11.18 -0.42
CA ASP A 35 -1.89 -11.73 -1.03
C ASP A 35 -0.61 -11.13 -0.43
N VAL A 36 -0.71 -10.00 0.27
CA VAL A 36 0.44 -9.30 0.86
C VAL A 36 0.44 -9.37 2.38
N ASP A 37 1.60 -9.67 2.96
CA ASP A 37 1.79 -9.60 4.41
C ASP A 37 1.86 -8.14 4.87
N THR A 38 0.95 -7.76 5.78
CA THR A 38 0.91 -6.42 6.38
C THR A 38 1.28 -6.41 7.87
N ALA A 39 1.84 -7.52 8.37
CA ALA A 39 2.28 -7.67 9.75
C ALA A 39 3.41 -6.69 10.10
N ILE A 40 3.32 -6.12 11.30
CA ILE A 40 4.38 -5.29 11.87
C ILE A 40 5.47 -6.23 12.38
N ARG A 41 6.64 -6.19 11.75
CA ARG A 41 7.81 -7.00 12.13
C ARG A 41 9.04 -6.11 12.29
N SER A 42 10.01 -6.59 13.07
CA SER A 42 11.29 -5.89 13.19
C SER A 42 12.09 -5.99 11.89
N ARG A 43 12.96 -5.01 11.62
CA ARG A 43 13.85 -5.05 10.45
C ARG A 43 14.74 -6.29 10.44
N LYS A 44 15.20 -6.73 11.62
CA LYS A 44 16.06 -7.93 11.77
C LYS A 44 15.33 -9.20 11.36
N GLU A 45 14.07 -9.34 11.78
CA GLU A 45 13.22 -10.47 11.41
C GLU A 45 12.92 -10.48 9.92
N TRP A 46 12.60 -9.32 9.34
CA TRP A 46 12.40 -9.17 7.89
C TRP A 46 13.63 -9.58 7.07
N ALA A 47 14.82 -9.14 7.48
CA ALA A 47 16.07 -9.47 6.80
C ALA A 47 16.34 -10.99 6.80
N ARG A 48 16.02 -11.67 7.91
CA ARG A 48 16.14 -13.12 8.03
C ARG A 48 15.18 -13.84 7.06
N LEU A 49 13.88 -13.51 7.11
CA LEU A 49 12.87 -14.15 6.27
C LEU A 49 13.14 -13.93 4.77
N PHE A 50 13.62 -12.74 4.41
CA PHE A 50 14.01 -12.44 3.05
C PHE A 50 15.18 -13.31 2.58
N ALA A 51 16.23 -13.45 3.38
CA ALA A 51 17.38 -14.31 3.06
C ALA A 51 16.97 -15.79 2.95
N GLU A 52 16.12 -16.27 3.86
CA GLU A 52 15.57 -17.65 3.80
C GLU A 52 14.77 -17.88 2.52
N LYS A 53 13.90 -16.94 2.13
CA LYS A 53 13.13 -17.03 0.88
C LYS A 53 14.03 -17.07 -0.35
N GLN A 54 15.03 -16.20 -0.43
CA GLN A 54 15.98 -16.16 -1.56
C GLN A 54 16.81 -17.45 -1.68
N ALA A 55 17.19 -18.06 -0.55
CA ALA A 55 17.91 -19.32 -0.55
C ALA A 55 17.04 -20.51 -0.99
N GLN A 56 15.72 -20.43 -0.79
CA GLN A 56 14.78 -21.47 -1.20
C GLN A 56 14.41 -21.40 -2.70
N ASP A 57 14.55 -20.22 -3.31
CA ASP A 57 14.26 -19.97 -4.72
C ASP A 57 15.50 -20.20 -5.64
N ALA A 58 16.65 -20.59 -5.08
CA ALA A 58 17.94 -20.84 -5.75
C ALA A 58 18.24 -22.34 -5.90
#